data_AF-A0A0C9SN26-F1
#
_entry.id   AF-A0A0C9SN26-F1
#
_cell.length_a   1.000
_cell.length_b   1.000
_cell.length_c   1.000
_cell.angle_alpha   90.00
_cell.angle_beta   90.00
_cell.angle_gamma   90.00
#
_symmetry.space_group_name_H-M   'P 1'
#
loop_
_entity.id
_entity.type
_entity.pdbx_description
1 polymer ?
#
loop_
_entity_poly.entity_id
_entity_poly.type
_entity_poly.pdbx_seq_one_letter_code
_entity_poly.pdbx_strand_id
1 'polypeptide(L)'
;MQALASAAAKTLTQYLLRLTPYDMMRSSHDFEDVKAALNERTTWTIEVLRSVFAIRFANGGYFITPCSLLFLLMAETMHLHYGRLPPLELKKRVENMGYATFSILITIPDLGIIIVRVAGILAASPSLVLAAFLIFLSAAPSFILPLLIRMIRNPTAE
;
A
#
# COMPACT_ATOMS: atom_id res chain seq x y z
N MET A 1 -3.76 31.19 -1.43
CA MET A 1 -4.27 29.83 -1.09
C MET A 1 -4.30 28.87 -2.28
N GLN A 2 -4.83 29.24 -3.45
CA GLN A 2 -4.84 28.37 -4.65
C GLN A 2 -3.45 27.89 -5.11
N ALA A 3 -2.43 28.76 -5.08
CA ALA A 3 -1.06 28.38 -5.46
C ALA A 3 -0.42 27.36 -4.50
N LEU A 4 -0.72 27.47 -3.20
CA LEU A 4 -0.21 26.55 -2.17
C LEU A 4 -0.90 25.17 -2.28
N ALA A 5 -2.21 25.16 -2.51
CA ALA A 5 -2.97 23.93 -2.77
C ALA A 5 -2.50 23.22 -4.06
N SER A 6 -2.21 24.00 -5.11
CA SER A 6 -1.65 23.48 -6.38
C SER A 6 -0.26 22.88 -6.20
N ALA A 7 0.62 23.55 -5.44
CA ALA A 7 1.95 23.03 -5.14
C ALA A 7 1.89 21.76 -4.29
N ALA A 8 1.05 21.73 -3.25
CA ALA A 8 0.85 20.55 -2.42
C ALA A 8 0.30 19.36 -3.22
N ALA A 9 -0.69 19.58 -4.09
CA ALA A 9 -1.25 18.55 -4.96
C ALA A 9 -0.20 17.98 -5.94
N LYS A 10 0.66 18.84 -6.50
CA LYS A 10 1.74 18.42 -7.40
C LYS A 10 2.78 17.56 -6.66
N THR A 11 3.21 17.98 -5.48
CA THR A 11 4.14 17.23 -4.64
C THR A 11 3.57 15.88 -4.23
N LEU A 12 2.31 15.85 -3.80
CA LEU A 12 1.62 14.61 -3.44
C LEU A 12 1.51 13.66 -4.64
N THR A 13 1.15 14.18 -5.81
CA THR A 13 1.07 13.38 -7.04
C THR A 13 2.43 12.76 -7.39
N GLN A 14 3.50 13.56 -7.35
CA GLN A 14 4.85 13.04 -7.61
C GLN A 14 5.29 12.00 -6.59
N TYR A 15 4.96 12.20 -5.32
CA TYR A 15 5.26 11.23 -4.27
C TYR A 15 4.51 9.93 -4.49
N LEU A 16 3.21 10.00 -4.78
CA LEU A 16 2.39 8.83 -5.09
C LEU A 16 2.96 8.08 -6.28
N LEU A 17 3.27 8.76 -7.39
CA LEU A 17 3.83 8.13 -8.59
C LEU A 17 5.14 7.39 -8.30
N ARG A 18 6.02 7.92 -7.43
CA ARG A 18 7.26 7.24 -7.01
C ARG A 18 7.03 5.96 -6.21
N LEU A 19 5.87 5.82 -5.57
CA LEU A 19 5.50 4.60 -4.84
C LEU A 19 4.83 3.54 -5.75
N THR A 20 4.67 3.84 -7.04
CA THR A 20 3.98 2.99 -8.01
C THR A 20 4.96 2.47 -9.06
N PRO A 21 4.63 1.42 -9.84
CA PRO A 21 5.43 1.03 -11.01
C PRO A 21 5.25 1.99 -12.20
N TYR A 22 4.97 3.28 -11.97
CA TYR A 22 4.71 4.28 -13.01
C TYR A 22 5.81 4.35 -14.05
N ASP A 23 7.06 4.41 -13.62
CA ASP A 23 8.21 4.50 -14.53
C ASP A 23 8.32 3.22 -15.37
N MET A 24 8.14 2.05 -14.75
CA MET A 24 8.12 0.76 -15.43
C MET A 24 7.00 0.67 -16.47
N MET A 25 5.78 1.10 -16.12
CA MET A 25 4.66 1.13 -17.07
C MET A 25 4.91 2.08 -18.24
N ARG A 26 5.52 3.24 -17.97
CA ARG A 26 5.78 4.26 -18.99
C ARG A 26 6.93 3.90 -19.92
N SER A 27 7.97 3.25 -19.41
CA SER A 27 9.18 2.93 -20.19
C SER A 27 9.15 1.55 -20.83
N SER A 28 8.28 0.65 -20.38
CA SER A 28 8.30 -0.72 -20.87
C SER A 28 7.71 -0.84 -22.27
N HIS A 29 8.44 -1.54 -23.13
CA HIS A 29 7.98 -1.93 -24.45
C HIS A 29 7.18 -3.25 -24.38
N ASP A 30 7.50 -4.10 -23.40
CA ASP A 30 6.82 -5.35 -23.10
C ASP A 30 5.94 -5.19 -21.85
N PHE A 31 4.62 -5.41 -22.01
CA PHE A 31 3.67 -5.27 -20.93
C PHE A 31 3.52 -6.56 -20.09
N GLU A 32 4.19 -7.66 -20.46
CA GLU A 32 4.23 -8.88 -19.65
C GLU A 32 4.86 -8.63 -18.27
N ASP A 33 6.03 -7.99 -18.24
CA ASP A 33 6.73 -7.67 -16.99
C ASP A 33 5.88 -6.73 -16.12
N VAL A 34 5.27 -5.72 -16.75
CA VAL A 34 4.34 -4.78 -16.10
C VAL A 34 3.19 -5.53 -15.46
N LYS A 35 2.57 -6.46 -16.20
CA LYS A 35 1.46 -7.27 -15.71
C LYS A 35 1.90 -8.17 -14.56
N ALA A 36 3.07 -8.81 -14.65
CA ALA A 36 3.61 -9.65 -13.60
C ALA A 36 3.81 -8.84 -12.30
N ALA A 37 4.46 -7.67 -12.38
CA ALA A 37 4.68 -6.79 -11.24
C ALA A 37 3.36 -6.28 -10.63
N LEU A 38 2.37 -5.93 -11.47
CA LEU A 38 1.04 -5.52 -11.00
C LEU A 38 0.30 -6.65 -10.29
N ASN A 39 0.36 -7.87 -10.82
CA ASN A 39 -0.27 -9.03 -10.20
C ASN A 39 0.39 -9.40 -8.88
N GLU A 40 1.72 -9.44 -8.83
CA GLU A 40 2.47 -9.71 -7.59
C GLU A 40 2.09 -8.69 -6.50
N ARG A 41 2.14 -7.40 -6.83
CA ARG A 41 1.78 -6.33 -5.91
C ARG A 41 0.33 -6.43 -5.43
N THR A 42 -0.61 -6.67 -6.35
CA THR A 42 -2.04 -6.75 -6.01
C THR A 42 -2.32 -7.97 -5.13
N THR A 43 -1.73 -9.12 -5.44
CA THR A 43 -1.86 -10.34 -4.63
C THR A 43 -1.33 -10.10 -3.21
N TRP A 44 -0.13 -9.52 -3.09
CA TRP A 44 0.42 -9.16 -1.78
C TRP A 44 -0.51 -8.23 -0.99
N THR A 45 -1.06 -7.22 -1.64
CA THR A 45 -1.99 -6.26 -1.01
C THR A 45 -3.27 -6.94 -0.53
N ILE A 46 -3.84 -7.84 -1.33
CA ILE A 46 -5.02 -8.64 -0.94
C ILE A 46 -4.70 -9.50 0.29
N GLU A 47 -3.57 -10.19 0.31
CA GLU A 47 -3.17 -11.04 1.43
C GLU A 47 -3.00 -10.23 2.73
N VAL A 48 -2.34 -9.07 2.65
CA VAL A 48 -2.17 -8.18 3.80
C VAL A 48 -3.52 -7.66 4.29
N LEU A 49 -4.39 -7.19 3.40
CA LEU A 49 -5.71 -6.67 3.77
C LEU A 49 -6.60 -7.75 4.38
N ARG A 50 -6.56 -8.99 3.88
CA ARG A 50 -7.27 -10.14 4.48
C ARG A 50 -6.77 -10.43 5.89
N SER A 51 -5.46 -10.43 6.09
CA SER A 51 -4.85 -10.63 7.42
C SER A 51 -5.27 -9.55 8.41
N VAL A 52 -5.20 -8.28 8.01
CA VAL A 52 -5.58 -7.14 8.84
C VAL A 52 -7.08 -7.16 9.16
N PHE A 53 -7.92 -7.46 8.16
CA PHE A 53 -9.36 -7.61 8.34
C PHE A 53 -9.69 -8.71 9.35
N ALA A 54 -9.09 -9.90 9.23
CA ALA A 54 -9.33 -11.02 10.13
C ALA A 54 -9.01 -10.67 11.60
N ILE A 55 -7.86 -10.03 11.84
CA ILE A 55 -7.43 -9.61 13.19
C ILE A 55 -8.39 -8.57 13.78
N ARG A 56 -8.82 -7.58 12.99
CA ARG A 56 -9.64 -6.47 13.48
C ARG A 56 -11.11 -6.83 13.66
N PHE A 57 -11.62 -7.74 12.82
CA PHE A 57 -12.94 -8.34 12.98
C PHE A 57 -13.03 -9.10 14.32
N ALA A 58 -12.01 -9.91 14.64
CA ALA A 58 -11.95 -10.64 15.92
C ALA A 58 -11.90 -9.73 17.16
N ASN A 59 -11.30 -8.53 17.04
CA ASN A 59 -11.09 -7.61 18.15
C ASN A 59 -12.15 -6.48 18.27
N GLY A 60 -13.25 -6.52 17.51
CA GLY A 60 -14.35 -5.55 17.63
C GLY A 60 -14.04 -4.13 17.13
N GLY A 61 -13.09 -3.97 16.20
CA GLY A 61 -12.70 -2.65 15.67
C GLY A 61 -13.73 -2.04 14.70
N TYR A 62 -14.85 -1.51 15.20
CA TYR A 62 -16.01 -1.08 14.39
C TYR A 62 -15.72 -0.08 13.25
N PHE A 63 -14.74 0.81 13.39
CA PHE A 63 -14.33 1.74 12.32
C PHE A 63 -13.30 1.15 11.36
N ILE A 64 -12.39 0.33 11.87
CA ILE A 64 -11.26 -0.21 11.10
C ILE A 64 -11.73 -1.34 10.17
N THR A 65 -12.71 -2.12 10.62
CA THR A 65 -13.32 -3.22 9.86
C THR A 65 -13.93 -2.78 8.53
N PRO A 66 -14.85 -1.79 8.46
CA PRO A 66 -15.42 -1.34 7.19
C PRO A 66 -14.38 -0.69 6.27
N CYS A 67 -13.39 0.04 6.80
CA CYS A 67 -12.29 0.57 6.00
C CYS A 67 -11.44 -0.55 5.38
N SER A 68 -11.08 -1.56 6.18
CA SER A 68 -10.32 -2.72 5.70
C SER A 68 -11.08 -3.47 4.61
N LEU A 69 -12.39 -3.63 4.80
CA LEU A 69 -13.27 -4.28 3.84
C LEU A 69 -13.36 -3.49 2.54
N LEU A 70 -13.50 -2.17 2.61
CA LEU A 70 -13.55 -1.29 1.43
C LEU A 70 -12.26 -1.40 0.59
N PHE A 71 -11.09 -1.30 1.24
CA PHE A 71 -9.82 -1.41 0.53
C PHE A 71 -9.58 -2.82 -0.02
N LEU A 72 -10.00 -3.86 0.72
CA LEU A 72 -9.94 -5.24 0.25
C LEU A 72 -10.80 -5.44 -1.00
N LEU A 73 -12.06 -4.95 -0.97
CA LEU A 73 -12.96 -5.01 -2.12
C LEU A 73 -12.37 -4.29 -3.33
N MET A 74 -11.73 -3.13 -3.10
CA MET A 74 -11.06 -2.37 -4.15
C MET A 74 -9.88 -3.14 -4.76
N ALA A 75 -9.02 -3.75 -3.92
CA ALA A 75 -7.89 -4.57 -4.37
C ALA A 75 -8.35 -5.78 -5.20
N GLU A 76 -9.36 -6.51 -4.71
CA GLU A 76 -9.97 -7.65 -5.42
C GLU A 76 -10.58 -7.20 -6.75
N THR A 77 -11.31 -6.09 -6.75
CA THR A 77 -11.91 -5.54 -7.97
C THR A 77 -10.84 -5.18 -9.00
N MET A 78 -9.73 -4.57 -8.58
CA MET A 78 -8.61 -4.27 -9.48
C MET A 78 -7.94 -5.53 -10.02
N HIS A 79 -7.74 -6.54 -9.17
CA HIS A 79 -7.18 -7.82 -9.60
C HIS A 79 -8.05 -8.49 -10.67
N LEU A 80 -9.37 -8.48 -10.47
CA LEU A 80 -10.33 -9.02 -11.42
C LEU A 80 -10.37 -8.23 -12.74
N HIS A 81 -10.35 -6.89 -12.67
CA HIS A 81 -10.51 -6.03 -13.84
C HIS A 81 -9.24 -5.86 -14.66
N TYR A 82 -8.07 -5.87 -14.03
CA TYR A 82 -6.80 -5.57 -14.69
C TYR A 82 -5.83 -6.76 -14.66
N GLY A 83 -5.77 -7.51 -13.56
CA GLY A 83 -4.81 -8.62 -13.41
C GLY A 83 -5.07 -9.80 -14.34
N ARG A 84 -6.33 -10.00 -14.74
CA ARG A 84 -6.76 -11.06 -15.65
C ARG A 84 -6.67 -10.70 -17.13
N LEU A 85 -6.43 -9.44 -17.47
CA LEU A 85 -6.36 -9.01 -18.86
C LEU A 85 -5.11 -9.59 -19.55
N PRO A 86 -5.19 -9.92 -20.85
CA PRO A 86 -4.00 -10.07 -21.67
C PRO A 86 -3.14 -8.79 -21.61
N PRO A 87 -1.80 -8.90 -21.63
CA PRO A 87 -0.92 -7.73 -21.47
C PRO A 87 -1.16 -6.64 -22.52
N LEU A 88 -1.47 -7.01 -23.76
CA LEU A 88 -1.78 -6.07 -24.82
C LEU A 88 -3.08 -5.26 -24.54
N GLU A 89 -4.10 -5.93 -24.01
CA GLU A 89 -5.35 -5.27 -23.62
C GLU A 89 -5.14 -4.38 -22.39
N LEU A 90 -4.34 -4.84 -21.43
CA LEU A 90 -3.94 -4.05 -20.27
C LEU A 90 -3.22 -2.77 -20.73
N LYS A 91 -2.24 -2.88 -21.64
CA LYS A 91 -1.52 -1.74 -22.21
C LYS A 91 -2.48 -0.73 -22.84
N LYS A 92 -3.38 -1.19 -23.72
CA LYS A 92 -4.38 -0.32 -24.36
C LYS A 92 -5.24 0.40 -23.34
N ARG A 93 -5.61 -0.27 -22.24
CA ARG A 93 -6.43 0.32 -21.19
C ARG A 93 -5.67 1.35 -20.36
N VAL A 94 -4.40 1.08 -20.02
CA VAL A 94 -3.51 2.02 -19.33
C VAL A 94 -3.25 3.25 -20.19
N GLU A 95 -3.01 3.07 -21.49
CA GLU A 95 -2.82 4.18 -22.44
C GLU A 95 -4.08 5.05 -22.56
N ASN A 96 -5.26 4.43 -22.67
CA ASN A 96 -6.53 5.16 -22.72
C ASN A 96 -6.85 5.94 -21.44
N MET A 97 -6.48 5.39 -20.27
CA MET A 97 -6.68 6.05 -18.98
C MET A 97 -5.60 7.10 -18.67
N GLY A 98 -4.42 6.94 -19.27
CA GLY A 98 -3.20 7.63 -18.92
C GLY A 98 -2.42 6.91 -17.81
N TYR A 99 -1.13 6.72 -18.04
CA TYR A 99 -0.20 6.02 -17.13
C TYR A 99 -0.24 6.55 -15.69
N ALA A 100 -0.25 7.88 -15.51
CA ALA A 100 -0.25 8.50 -14.19
C ALA A 100 -1.55 8.23 -13.42
N THR A 101 -2.69 8.41 -14.10
CA THR A 101 -4.02 8.14 -13.54
C THR A 101 -4.15 6.69 -13.12
N PHE A 102 -3.75 5.76 -14.00
CA PHE A 102 -3.78 4.33 -13.71
C PHE A 102 -2.89 3.99 -12.50
N SER A 103 -1.67 4.53 -12.45
CA SER A 103 -0.73 4.34 -11.33
C SER A 103 -1.31 4.78 -9.99
N ILE A 104 -1.92 5.97 -9.97
CA ILE A 104 -2.55 6.50 -8.75
C ILE A 104 -3.70 5.58 -8.33
N LEU A 105 -4.56 5.18 -9.29
CA LEU A 105 -5.70 4.30 -9.05
C LEU A 105 -5.27 2.99 -8.38
N ILE A 106 -4.29 2.28 -8.95
CA ILE A 106 -3.84 0.97 -8.44
C ILE A 106 -3.15 1.04 -7.08
N THR A 107 -2.76 2.23 -6.63
CA THR A 107 -2.05 2.43 -5.35
C THR A 107 -3.00 2.74 -4.19
N ILE A 108 -4.26 3.04 -4.47
CA ILE A 108 -5.26 3.36 -3.43
C ILE A 108 -5.40 2.22 -2.40
N PRO A 109 -5.49 0.93 -2.78
CA PRO A 109 -5.56 -0.14 -1.80
C PRO A 109 -4.33 -0.24 -0.91
N ASP A 110 -3.13 0.05 -1.45
CA ASP A 110 -1.88 0.05 -0.69
C ASP A 110 -1.84 1.17 0.34
N LEU A 111 -2.31 2.37 -0.03
CA LEU A 111 -2.53 3.46 0.94
C LEU A 111 -3.54 3.05 2.01
N GLY A 112 -4.55 2.28 1.61
CA GLY A 112 -5.51 1.68 2.51
C GLY A 112 -4.87 0.82 3.60
N ILE A 113 -3.87 0.00 3.25
CA ILE A 113 -3.09 -0.77 4.23
C ILE A 113 -2.46 0.17 5.26
N ILE A 114 -1.81 1.23 4.81
CA ILE A 114 -1.13 2.20 5.69
C ILE A 114 -2.14 2.85 6.64
N ILE A 115 -3.26 3.34 6.10
CA ILE A 115 -4.32 4.01 6.89
C ILE A 115 -4.87 3.05 7.94
N VAL A 116 -5.23 1.84 7.56
CA VAL A 116 -5.82 0.83 8.45
C VAL A 116 -4.82 0.40 9.52
N ARG A 117 -3.54 0.24 9.19
CA ARG A 117 -2.48 -0.08 10.15
C ARG A 117 -2.27 1.04 11.15
N VAL A 118 -2.13 2.29 10.69
CA VAL A 118 -1.95 3.47 11.55
C VAL A 118 -3.16 3.65 12.47
N ALA A 119 -4.39 3.62 11.93
CA ALA A 119 -5.61 3.71 12.72
C ALA A 119 -5.70 2.58 13.74
N GLY A 120 -5.28 1.37 13.35
CA GLY A 120 -5.24 0.23 14.23
C GLY A 120 -4.21 0.31 15.35
N ILE A 121 -3.04 0.93 15.11
CA ILE A 121 -2.04 1.21 16.14
C ILE A 121 -2.58 2.27 17.11
N LEU A 122 -3.15 3.36 16.58
CA LEU A 122 -3.72 4.43 17.39
C LEU A 122 -4.87 3.93 18.27
N ALA A 123 -5.74 3.07 17.76
CA ALA A 123 -6.86 2.52 18.52
C ALA A 123 -6.44 1.53 19.61
N ALA A 124 -5.30 0.86 19.46
CA ALA A 124 -4.84 -0.16 20.42
C ALA A 124 -3.76 0.35 21.39
N SER A 125 -3.15 1.50 21.10
CA SER A 125 -2.03 1.99 21.90
C SER A 125 -2.51 2.70 23.17
N PRO A 126 -1.96 2.37 24.35
CA PRO A 126 -2.27 3.07 25.59
C PRO A 126 -1.72 4.50 25.66
N SER A 127 -0.80 4.88 24.76
CA SER A 127 -0.26 6.24 24.70
C SER A 127 0.13 6.67 23.29
N LEU A 128 0.15 7.99 23.05
CA LEU A 128 0.55 8.57 21.77
C LEU A 128 2.04 8.34 21.45
N VAL A 129 2.90 8.33 22.48
CA VAL A 129 4.34 8.07 22.34
C VAL A 129 4.57 6.65 21.83
N LEU A 130 3.90 5.66 22.43
CA LEU A 130 4.00 4.28 21.98
C LEU A 130 3.38 4.09 20.59
N ALA A 131 2.28 4.79 20.29
CA ALA A 131 1.67 4.75 18.95
C ALA A 131 2.63 5.30 17.88
N ALA A 132 3.27 6.44 18.14
CA ALA A 132 4.23 7.05 17.23
C ALA A 132 5.44 6.12 17.00
N PHE A 133 5.95 5.49 18.05
CA PHE A 133 7.03 4.50 17.96
C PHE A 133 6.64 3.28 17.13
N LEU A 134 5.44 2.73 17.35
CA LEU A 134 4.92 1.59 16.58
C LEU A 134 4.65 1.95 15.11
N ILE A 135 4.15 3.16 14.83
CA ILE A 135 3.98 3.65 13.46
C ILE A 135 5.34 3.74 12.76
N PHE A 136 6.34 4.33 13.43
CA PHE A 136 7.71 4.41 12.91
C PHE A 136 8.29 3.02 12.63
N LEU A 137 8.14 2.07 13.56
CA LEU A 137 8.52 0.67 13.37
C LEU A 137 7.78 -0.01 12.22
N SER A 138 6.50 0.33 12.00
CA SER A 138 5.69 -0.24 10.92
C SER A 138 6.05 0.33 9.54
N ALA A 139 6.60 1.55 9.50
CA ALA A 139 7.08 2.21 8.30
C ALA A 139 8.57 1.92 8.02
N ALA A 140 9.30 1.40 9.02
CA ALA A 140 10.65 0.95 8.84
C ALA A 140 10.71 -0.19 7.81
N PRO A 141 11.67 -0.16 6.86
CA PRO A 141 11.91 -1.27 5.95
C PRO A 141 12.03 -2.58 6.73
N SER A 142 11.51 -3.67 6.17
CA SER A 142 11.45 -5.02 6.75
C SER A 142 12.81 -5.60 7.21
N PHE A 143 13.92 -4.92 6.94
CA PHE A 143 15.27 -5.23 7.42
C PHE A 143 15.57 -4.73 8.86
N ILE A 144 14.78 -3.82 9.43
CA ILE A 144 15.00 -3.32 10.81
C ILE A 144 14.50 -4.34 11.86
N LEU A 145 13.45 -5.11 11.55
CA LEU A 145 12.89 -6.10 12.46
C LEU A 145 13.87 -7.24 12.83
N PRO A 146 14.59 -7.85 11.86
CA PRO A 146 15.65 -8.83 12.16
C PRO A 146 16.80 -8.22 12.98
N LEU A 147 17.15 -6.95 12.71
CA LEU A 147 18.22 -6.23 13.42
C LEU A 147 17.86 -5.96 14.88
N LEU A 148 16.62 -5.52 15.15
CA LEU A 148 16.11 -5.35 16.51
C LEU A 148 16.02 -6.67 17.27
N ILE A 149 15.54 -7.74 16.63
CA ILE A 149 15.52 -9.08 17.25
C ILE A 149 16.93 -9.55 17.56
N ARG A 150 17.91 -9.32 16.67
CA ARG A 150 19.31 -9.68 16.89
C ARG A 150 19.95 -8.87 18.02
N MET A 151 19.59 -7.59 18.15
CA MET A 151 20.07 -6.69 19.18
C MET A 151 19.44 -6.98 20.56
N ILE A 152 18.17 -7.40 20.60
CA ILE A 152 17.50 -7.86 21.83
C ILE A 152 18.03 -9.25 22.25
N ARG A 153 18.39 -10.12 21.28
CA ARG A 153 18.90 -11.47 21.54
C ARG A 153 20.36 -11.50 21.99
N ASN A 154 21.13 -10.45 21.71
CA ASN A 154 22.46 -10.24 22.26
C ASN A 154 22.44 -9.03 23.21
N PRO A 155 21.92 -9.16 24.44
CA PRO A 155 22.32 -8.23 25.48
C PRO A 155 23.80 -8.52 25.72
N THR A 156 24.65 -7.58 25.30
CA THR A 156 26.07 -7.44 25.65
C THR A 156 26.65 -8.59 26.48
N ALA A 157 27.40 -9.46 25.80
CA ALA A 157 28.49 -10.18 26.43
C ALA A 157 29.57 -9.13 26.78
N GLU A 158 29.48 -8.58 27.98
CA GLU A 158 30.60 -8.07 28.78
C GLU A 158 30.34 -8.39 30.25
#